data_AF-A0A454CRY9-F1
#
_entry.id   AF-A0A454CRY9-F1
#
_cell.length_a   1.000
_cell.length_b   1.000
_cell.length_c   1.000
_cell.angle_alpha   90.00
_cell.angle_beta   90.00
_cell.angle_gamma   90.00
#
_symmetry.space_group_name_H-M   'P 1'
#
loop_
_entity.id
_entity.type
_entity.pdbx_description
1 polymer ?
#
loop_
_entity_poly.entity_id
_entity_poly.type
_entity_poly.pdbx_seq_one_letter_code
_entity_poly.pdbx_strand_id
1 'polypeptide(L)'
;MDPAQFQAVWTSIDTSLVKGGVFAGDFMGKNDSWASDFHAPITTFAKDELLNLFSNFDIIEFNERDEDGTTMVGDTKHWHIYSVVAVKRT
;
A
#
# COMPACT_ATOMS: atom_id res chain seq x y z
N MET A 1 -4.16 10.24 6.04
CA MET A 1 -4.42 11.00 4.79
C MET A 1 -5.89 10.80 4.52
N ASP A 2 -6.65 11.86 4.25
CA ASP A 2 -8.05 11.69 3.85
C ASP A 2 -8.08 10.72 2.65
N PRO A 3 -8.78 9.56 2.73
CA PRO A 3 -8.85 8.61 1.63
C PRO A 3 -9.28 9.25 0.30
N ALA A 4 -10.03 10.36 0.35
CA ALA A 4 -10.39 11.13 -0.84
C ALA A 4 -9.19 11.72 -1.59
N GLN A 5 -8.05 11.93 -0.92
CA GLN A 5 -6.84 12.49 -1.52
C GLN A 5 -5.90 11.43 -2.11
N PHE A 6 -6.04 10.16 -1.69
CA PHE A 6 -5.14 9.09 -2.11
C PHE A 6 -5.08 8.98 -3.63
N GLN A 7 -6.24 8.99 -4.30
CA GLN A 7 -6.31 8.82 -5.75
C GLN A 7 -5.55 9.94 -6.49
N ALA A 8 -5.63 11.17 -6.00
CA ALA A 8 -4.90 12.30 -6.57
C ALA A 8 -3.38 12.14 -6.41
N VAL A 9 -2.93 11.72 -5.22
CA VAL A 9 -1.51 11.45 -4.95
C VAL A 9 -0.99 10.30 -5.81
N TRP A 10 -1.72 9.18 -5.88
CA TRP A 10 -1.35 8.05 -6.71
C TRP A 10 -1.25 8.45 -8.19
N THR A 11 -2.23 9.22 -8.68
CA THR A 11 -2.21 9.72 -10.07
C THR A 11 -1.00 10.61 -10.32
N SER A 12 -0.62 11.47 -9.36
CA SER A 12 0.59 12.28 -9.47
C SER A 12 1.87 11.44 -9.53
N ILE A 13 1.96 10.37 -8.74
CA ILE A 13 3.11 9.43 -8.79
C ILE A 13 3.14 8.71 -10.13
N ASP A 14 2.00 8.13 -10.53
CA ASP A 14 1.84 7.37 -11.77
C ASP A 14 2.23 8.18 -13.02
N THR A 15 1.82 9.44 -13.08
CA THR A 15 2.08 10.34 -14.22
C THR A 15 3.49 10.95 -14.21
N SER A 16 4.16 10.99 -13.06
CA SER A 16 5.53 11.49 -12.94
C SER A 16 6.57 10.43 -13.31
N LEU A 17 6.20 9.15 -13.27
CA LEU A 17 7.08 8.05 -13.67
C LEU A 17 7.08 7.90 -15.19
N VAL A 18 8.27 8.05 -15.78
CA VAL A 18 8.50 7.73 -17.19
C VAL A 18 8.47 6.22 -17.41
N LYS A 19 8.24 5.79 -18.66
CA LYS A 19 8.41 4.40 -19.06
C LYS A 19 9.77 3.85 -18.63
N GLY A 20 9.76 2.69 -17.97
CA GLY A 20 10.93 2.06 -17.36
C GLY A 20 11.30 2.58 -15.97
N GLY A 21 10.61 3.61 -15.47
CA GLY A 21 10.76 4.11 -14.11
C GLY A 21 10.26 3.10 -13.06
N VAL A 22 10.87 3.11 -11.88
CA VAL A 22 10.58 2.16 -10.80
C VAL A 22 9.78 2.84 -9.70
N PHE A 23 8.67 2.21 -9.30
CA PHE A 23 8.00 2.47 -8.04
C PHE A 23 8.43 1.41 -7.01
N ALA A 24 8.73 1.84 -5.79
CA ALA A 24 8.92 0.97 -4.64
C ALA A 24 8.23 1.61 -3.43
N GLY A 25 7.36 0.87 -2.76
CA GLY A 25 6.64 1.40 -1.61
C GLY A 25 5.73 0.38 -0.94
N ASP A 26 5.26 0.76 0.24
CA ASP A 26 4.41 -0.05 1.10
C ASP A 26 2.99 0.53 1.18
N PHE A 27 2.01 -0.36 1.25
CA PHE A 27 0.59 -0.05 1.39
C PHE A 27 0.01 -0.80 2.58
N MET A 28 -0.95 -0.19 3.27
CA MET A 28 -1.61 -0.85 4.39
C MET A 28 -2.79 -1.69 3.90
N GLY A 29 -2.90 -2.91 4.40
CA GLY A 29 -4.00 -3.82 4.11
C GLY A 29 -5.20 -3.60 5.02
N LYS A 30 -6.38 -4.03 4.58
CA LYS A 30 -7.66 -3.85 5.30
C LYS A 30 -7.72 -4.55 6.67
N ASN A 31 -6.89 -5.57 6.90
CA ASN A 31 -6.88 -6.31 8.17
C ASN A 31 -5.96 -5.67 9.23
N ASP A 32 -5.21 -4.59 8.91
CA ASP A 32 -4.29 -3.99 9.87
C ASP A 32 -5.06 -3.42 11.07
N SER A 33 -4.57 -3.62 12.29
CA SER A 33 -5.22 -3.07 13.50
C SER A 33 -5.35 -1.54 13.45
N TRP A 34 -4.48 -0.84 12.71
CA TRP A 34 -4.60 0.60 12.52
C TRP A 34 -5.73 1.02 11.56
N ALA A 35 -6.32 0.09 10.81
CA ALA A 35 -7.46 0.38 9.95
C ALA A 35 -8.69 0.83 10.77
N SER A 36 -8.89 0.28 11.97
CA SER A 36 -10.00 0.63 12.87
C SER A 36 -9.61 1.57 14.02
N ASP A 37 -8.37 1.51 14.50
CA ASP A 37 -8.02 2.06 15.82
C ASP A 37 -7.14 3.32 15.77
N PHE A 38 -6.83 3.82 14.57
CA PHE A 38 -5.98 5.01 14.43
C PHE A 38 -6.77 6.32 14.58
N HIS A 39 -6.14 7.34 15.18
CA HIS A 39 -6.75 8.64 15.46
C HIS A 39 -7.15 9.47 14.22
N ALA A 40 -6.80 9.00 13.01
CA ALA A 40 -7.14 9.65 11.75
C ALA A 40 -7.46 8.59 10.68
N PRO A 41 -8.30 8.91 9.69
CA PRO A 41 -8.55 8.02 8.57
C PRO A 41 -7.26 7.65 7.84
N ILE A 42 -7.10 6.36 7.55
CA ILE A 42 -5.99 5.83 6.75
C ILE A 42 -6.58 5.09 5.54
N THR A 43 -5.92 5.23 4.40
CA THR A 43 -6.24 4.47 3.21
C THR A 43 -5.71 3.04 3.35
N THR A 44 -6.59 2.07 3.26
CA THR A 44 -6.27 0.64 3.32
C THR A 44 -6.77 -0.07 2.08
N PHE A 45 -6.08 -1.12 1.65
CA PHE A 45 -6.38 -1.83 0.40
C PHE A 45 -6.69 -3.30 0.64
N ALA A 46 -7.59 -3.84 -0.17
CA ALA A 46 -7.57 -5.26 -0.49
C ALA A 46 -6.54 -5.53 -1.59
N LYS A 47 -6.05 -6.76 -1.65
CA LYS A 47 -5.04 -7.18 -2.64
C LYS A 47 -5.44 -6.87 -4.08
N ASP A 48 -6.70 -7.12 -4.45
CA ASP A 48 -7.23 -6.87 -5.79
C ASP A 48 -7.30 -5.38 -6.13
N GLU A 49 -7.72 -4.53 -5.19
CA GLU A 49 -7.68 -3.08 -5.33
C GLU A 49 -6.25 -2.58 -5.58
N LEU A 50 -5.28 -3.14 -4.84
CA LEU A 50 -3.88 -2.78 -5.02
C LEU A 50 -3.34 -3.23 -6.38
N LEU A 51 -3.61 -4.47 -6.80
CA LEU A 51 -3.21 -4.95 -8.13
C LEU A 51 -3.81 -4.11 -9.27
N ASN A 52 -5.03 -3.60 -9.09
CA ASN A 52 -5.66 -2.70 -10.07
C ASN A 52 -4.92 -1.36 -10.19
N LEU A 53 -4.40 -0.81 -9.09
CA LEU A 53 -3.57 0.42 -9.11
C LEU A 53 -2.30 0.23 -9.97
N PHE A 54 -1.75 -0.99 -9.96
CA PHE A 54 -0.55 -1.35 -10.71
C PHE A 54 -0.84 -1.92 -12.11
N SER A 55 -2.07 -1.76 -12.64
CA SER A 55 -2.45 -2.28 -13.97
C SER A 55 -1.53 -1.84 -15.11
N ASN A 56 -0.91 -0.66 -15.01
CA ASN A 56 0.04 -0.10 -15.98
C ASN A 56 1.53 -0.37 -15.66
N PHE A 57 1.80 -1.24 -14.69
CA PHE A 57 3.16 -1.55 -14.22
C PHE A 57 3.45 -3.04 -14.32
N ASP A 58 4.69 -3.39 -14.62
CA ASP A 58 5.21 -4.74 -14.40
C ASP A 58 5.62 -4.87 -12.95
N ILE A 59 4.85 -5.63 -12.17
CA ILE A 59 5.16 -5.91 -10.77
C ILE A 59 6.34 -6.90 -10.73
N ILE A 60 7.45 -6.46 -10.16
CA ILE A 60 8.67 -7.27 -9.99
C ILE A 60 8.62 -8.01 -8.67
N GLU A 61 8.14 -7.34 -7.62
CA GLU A 61 8.01 -7.90 -6.29
C GLU A 61 6.68 -7.46 -5.68
N PHE A 62 5.98 -8.42 -5.07
CA PHE A 62 4.76 -8.20 -4.31
C PHE A 62 4.81 -9.10 -3.08
N ASN A 63 5.01 -8.52 -1.92
CA ASN A 63 5.04 -9.23 -0.65
C ASN A 63 3.86 -8.79 0.22
N GLU A 64 3.14 -9.77 0.77
CA GLU A 64 2.02 -9.56 1.66
C GLU A 64 2.41 -10.09 3.04
N ARG A 65 2.43 -9.22 4.03
CA ARG A 65 2.64 -9.55 5.43
C ARG A 65 1.34 -9.32 6.17
N ASP A 66 0.68 -10.40 6.56
CA ASP A 66 -0.56 -10.40 7.34
C ASP A 66 -0.34 -11.27 8.60
N GLU A 67 0.12 -10.66 9.68
CA GLU A 67 0.54 -11.41 10.89
C GLU A 67 0.36 -10.62 12.19
N ASP A 68 0.17 -11.35 13.28
CA ASP A 68 0.22 -10.81 14.63
C ASP A 68 1.67 -10.56 15.06
N GLY A 69 1.96 -9.33 15.51
CA GLY A 69 3.23 -8.95 16.10
C GLY A 69 3.04 -8.39 17.51
N THR A 70 4.08 -8.50 18.34
CA THR A 70 4.12 -7.83 19.64
C THR A 70 4.77 -6.46 19.46
N THR A 71 4.07 -5.40 19.87
CA THR A 71 4.65 -4.05 19.93
C THR A 71 5.74 -3.98 21.00
N MET A 72 6.60 -2.96 20.96
CA MET A 72 7.65 -2.76 21.99
C MET A 72 7.10 -2.65 23.43
N VAL A 73 5.81 -2.33 23.60
CA VAL A 73 5.13 -2.20 24.90
C VAL A 73 4.38 -3.47 25.33
N GLY A 74 4.43 -4.54 24.54
CA GLY A 74 3.84 -5.85 24.88
C GLY A 74 2.43 -6.08 24.35
N ASP A 75 1.80 -5.08 23.74
CA ASP A 75 0.48 -5.22 23.14
C ASP A 75 0.57 -5.97 21.80
N THR A 76 -0.40 -6.86 21.56
CA THR A 76 -0.57 -7.52 20.26
C THR A 76 -1.09 -6.52 19.24
N LYS A 77 -0.37 -6.37 18.12
CA LYS A 77 -0.81 -5.62 16.96
C LYS A 77 -0.85 -6.57 15.76
N HIS A 78 -1.96 -6.56 15.04
CA HIS A 78 -2.03 -7.19 13.73
C HIS A 78 -1.43 -6.25 12.69
N TRP A 79 -0.46 -6.75 11.93
CA TRP A 79 0.17 -6.05 10.81
C TRP A 79 -0.38 -6.61 9.53
N HIS A 80 -0.97 -5.75 8.70
CA HIS A 80 -1.32 -6.09 7.33
C HIS A 80 -0.68 -5.07 6.39
N ILE A 81 0.40 -5.47 5.72
CA ILE A 81 1.20 -4.61 4.83
C ILE A 81 1.45 -5.32 3.50
N TYR A 82 1.31 -4.56 2.42
CA TYR A 82 1.72 -4.93 1.07
C TYR A 82 2.97 -4.14 0.67
N SER A 83 4.08 -4.81 0.41
CA SER A 83 5.29 -4.21 -0.17
C SER A 83 5.33 -4.49 -1.67
N VAL A 84 5.48 -3.44 -2.48
CA VAL A 84 5.43 -3.54 -3.95
C VAL A 84 6.63 -2.86 -4.58
N VAL A 85 7.29 -3.57 -5.49
CA VAL A 85 8.27 -3.02 -6.44
C VAL A 85 7.75 -3.26 -7.85
N ALA A 86 7.60 -2.20 -8.63
CA ALA A 86 7.00 -2.29 -9.96
C ALA A 86 7.65 -1.31 -10.96
N VAL A 87 7.70 -1.69 -12.23
CA VAL A 87 8.29 -0.91 -13.32
C VAL A 87 7.19 -0.37 -14.24
N LYS A 88 7.21 0.92 -14.54
CA LYS A 88 6.21 1.58 -15.40
C LYS A 88 6.33 1.09 -16.85
N ARG A 89 5.24 0.56 -17.43
CA ARG A 89 5.24 0.04 -18.82
C ARG A 89 5.07 1.11 -19.89
N THR A 90 4.27 2.14 -19.59
CA THR A 90 3.80 3.15 -20.55
C THR A 90 3.92 4.55 -19.98
#